data_AF-A0A9R0KAW0-F1
#
_entry.id   AF-A0A9R0KAW0-F1
#
_cell.length_a   1.000
_cell.length_b   1.000
_cell.length_c   1.000
_cell.angle_alpha   90.00
_cell.angle_beta   90.00
_cell.angle_gamma   90.00
#
_symmetry.space_group_name_H-M   'P 1'
#
loop_
_entity.id
_entity.type
_entity.pdbx_description
1 polymer ?
#
loop_
_entity_poly.entity_id
_entity_poly.type
_entity_poly.pdbx_seq_one_letter_code
_entity_poly.pdbx_strand_id
1 'polypeptide(L)'
;MEKSRRRAASNRGIEENTLAILESFCEHDSSHVHDDRLAFLDAVRFASIVPENGPPPTNKMMEAIFEIMREAKSLELIVVCYQLLCELEKHFPRVYLSNGEDKQVPSSKTAELVVFEKAWLPFAVGSDVASNDKHVAKKGSKEPVHAVGFHLLLQNLCELANETESSEPKLEVLAKMVLFQYLVYIFEADFLPRNHNFLENSDWISLRDSLVNKLMGSRRINYKDLTKDSLFVLCNLSVAHTPTECDVETTEISIPDVIDNDSDLAFALALSFPETVKCTLKAVQKLLEVMMELDLSRKKADTQGLTTRADGARTPVVELIMDELSYDKDLISPFLQAFDNPRLKLEIIVQYIQKYNVKPYTRKRKSADSQGEAAVTGFFKCFLNSTTIKGIVKKVGAEAVQVLLAQVLQACMSIPKEKLLEEISDLKDDGERSPLVHICKNIISAFTKLRETDESVMIWSSQARLWA
;
A
#
# COMPACT_ATOMS: atom_id res chain seq x y z
N MET A 1 42.79 6.51 4.65
CA MET A 1 42.51 6.69 6.10
C MET A 1 42.24 8.14 6.48
N GLU A 2 43.10 9.10 6.12
CA GLU A 2 42.97 10.53 6.46
C GLU A 2 41.63 11.18 6.04
N LYS A 3 41.17 10.94 4.79
CA LYS A 3 39.91 11.50 4.27
C LYS A 3 38.65 10.98 4.99
N SER A 4 38.68 9.73 5.46
CA SER A 4 37.56 9.12 6.21
C SER A 4 37.47 9.68 7.63
N ARG A 5 38.62 9.92 8.29
CA ARG A 5 38.69 10.56 9.61
C ARG A 5 38.20 12.02 9.59
N ARG A 6 38.53 12.79 8.54
CA ARG A 6 38.05 14.17 8.39
C ARG A 6 36.54 14.25 8.14
N ARG A 7 35.98 13.34 7.32
CA ARG A 7 34.52 13.23 7.13
C ARG A 7 33.79 12.84 8.41
N ALA A 8 34.32 11.88 9.18
CA ALA A 8 33.72 11.48 10.45
C ALA A 8 33.73 12.62 11.50
N ALA A 9 34.81 13.40 11.58
CA ALA A 9 34.87 14.56 12.47
C ALA A 9 33.94 15.70 12.02
N SER A 10 33.85 15.95 10.70
CA SER A 10 32.93 16.96 10.13
C SER A 10 31.46 16.59 10.36
N ASN A 11 31.08 15.32 10.16
CA ASN A 11 29.71 14.87 10.40
C ASN A 11 29.32 14.94 11.88
N ARG A 12 30.29 14.74 12.79
CA ARG A 12 30.05 14.86 14.23
C ARG A 12 29.78 16.31 14.65
N GLY A 13 30.52 17.27 14.10
CA GLY A 13 30.26 18.69 14.35
C GLY A 13 28.93 19.16 13.78
N ILE A 14 28.52 18.65 12.60
CA ILE A 14 27.20 18.92 12.02
C ILE A 14 26.10 18.29 12.91
N GLU A 15 26.27 17.04 13.36
CA GLU A 15 25.34 16.40 14.30
C GLU A 15 25.12 17.25 15.56
N GLU A 16 26.22 17.58 16.26
CA GLU A 16 26.18 18.32 17.52
C GLU A 16 25.54 19.70 17.33
N ASN A 17 25.92 20.44 16.27
CA ASN A 17 25.37 21.77 16.00
C ASN A 17 23.87 21.74 15.65
N THR A 18 23.43 20.77 14.84
CA THR A 18 22.02 20.68 14.45
C THR A 18 21.16 20.20 15.62
N LEU A 19 21.60 19.22 16.41
CA LEU A 19 20.85 18.76 17.59
C LEU A 19 20.81 19.82 18.71
N ALA A 20 21.82 20.68 18.82
CA ALA A 20 21.83 21.78 19.79
C ALA A 20 20.65 22.75 19.60
N ILE A 21 20.09 22.86 18.40
CA ILE A 21 18.86 23.64 18.13
C ILE A 21 17.70 23.13 19.01
N LEU A 22 17.62 21.81 19.24
CA LEU A 22 16.60 21.20 20.08
C LEU A 22 16.94 21.22 21.58
N GLU A 23 18.22 21.23 21.95
CA GLU A 23 18.68 21.18 23.35
C GLU A 23 18.69 22.55 24.05
N SER A 24 18.62 23.64 23.30
CA SER A 24 18.82 25.00 23.84
C SER A 24 17.77 25.45 24.88
N PHE A 25 16.67 24.71 25.13
CA PHE A 25 15.52 25.26 25.88
C PHE A 25 14.76 24.28 26.79
N CYS A 26 15.46 23.38 27.51
CA CYS A 26 14.83 22.54 28.55
C CYS A 26 14.18 23.31 29.73
N GLU A 27 14.13 24.64 29.72
CA GLU A 27 13.55 25.45 30.78
C GLU A 27 12.56 26.47 30.19
N HIS A 28 11.27 26.12 30.26
CA HIS A 28 10.06 26.93 30.01
C HIS A 28 9.35 26.78 28.64
N ASP A 29 8.11 26.27 28.71
CA ASP A 29 7.07 26.32 27.66
C ASP A 29 6.94 27.77 27.15
N SER A 30 7.43 28.00 25.94
CA SER A 30 7.27 29.28 25.24
C SER A 30 7.10 29.00 23.75
N SER A 31 6.49 29.96 23.04
CA SER A 31 6.19 29.94 21.60
C SER A 31 7.35 29.50 20.69
N HIS A 32 8.59 29.53 21.18
CA HIS A 32 9.82 29.21 20.44
C HIS A 32 10.01 27.71 20.13
N VAL A 33 9.40 26.79 20.88
CA VAL A 33 9.58 25.33 20.65
C VAL A 33 9.13 24.91 19.25
N HIS A 34 8.09 25.55 18.71
CA HIS A 34 7.61 25.30 17.36
C HIS A 34 8.63 25.75 16.31
N ASP A 35 9.11 26.99 16.44
CA ASP A 35 10.08 27.59 15.52
C ASP A 35 11.43 26.87 15.57
N ASP A 36 11.86 26.43 16.74
CA ASP A 36 13.10 25.65 16.90
C ASP A 36 13.00 24.28 16.22
N ARG A 37 11.84 23.62 16.33
CA ARG A 37 11.58 22.36 15.61
C ARG A 37 11.63 22.60 14.10
N LEU A 38 11.03 23.68 13.59
CA LEU A 38 11.13 24.03 12.18
C LEU A 38 12.56 24.35 11.75
N ALA A 39 13.28 25.17 12.52
CA ALA A 39 14.67 25.52 12.26
C ALA A 39 15.58 24.28 12.27
N PHE A 40 15.32 23.31 13.15
CA PHE A 40 16.00 22.03 13.15
C PHE A 40 15.74 21.24 11.86
N LEU A 41 14.48 21.14 11.43
CA LEU A 41 14.11 20.43 10.19
C LEU A 41 14.78 21.08 8.96
N ASP A 42 14.76 22.41 8.87
CA ASP A 42 15.45 23.16 7.83
C ASP A 42 16.97 22.95 7.89
N ALA A 43 17.58 22.98 9.08
CA ALA A 43 19.00 22.74 9.25
C ALA A 43 19.42 21.34 8.75
N VAL A 44 18.62 20.30 9.03
CA VAL A 44 18.86 18.96 8.47
C VAL A 44 18.74 18.98 6.95
N ARG A 45 17.71 19.62 6.40
CA ARG A 45 17.51 19.74 4.94
C ARG A 45 18.69 20.44 4.27
N PHE A 46 19.15 21.55 4.83
CA PHE A 46 20.30 22.32 4.31
C PHE A 46 21.64 21.59 4.47
N ALA A 47 21.79 20.76 5.50
CA ALA A 47 23.02 19.99 5.69
C ALA A 47 23.10 18.77 4.75
N SER A 48 21.98 18.07 4.56
CA SER A 48 21.98 16.75 3.91
C SER A 48 21.46 16.74 2.47
N ILE A 49 20.45 17.55 2.13
CA ILE A 49 19.78 17.49 0.82
C ILE A 49 20.27 18.58 -0.13
N VAL A 50 20.38 19.82 0.35
CA VAL A 50 20.72 20.97 -0.50
C VAL A 50 22.12 20.88 -1.14
N PRO A 51 23.18 20.41 -0.44
CA PRO A 51 24.51 20.31 -1.04
C PRO A 51 24.61 19.11 -1.99
N GLU A 52 25.26 19.27 -3.15
CA GLU A 52 25.44 18.20 -4.16
C GLU A 52 26.06 16.90 -3.59
N ASN A 53 26.86 17.02 -2.52
CA ASN A 53 27.47 15.90 -1.82
C ASN A 53 27.21 15.98 -0.31
N GLY A 54 25.99 16.38 0.07
CA GLY A 54 25.56 16.43 1.47
C GLY A 54 25.70 15.05 2.14
N PRO A 55 26.20 14.97 3.39
CA PRO A 55 26.24 13.71 4.11
C PRO A 55 24.81 13.28 4.49
N PRO A 56 24.53 11.96 4.55
CA PRO A 56 23.27 11.48 5.09
C PRO A 56 23.12 11.94 6.55
N PRO A 57 21.90 12.27 7.01
CA PRO A 57 21.65 12.58 8.41
C PRO A 57 22.04 11.41 9.30
N THR A 58 22.40 11.71 10.54
CA THR A 58 22.73 10.66 11.50
C THR A 58 21.47 10.02 12.08
N ASN A 59 21.60 8.83 12.66
CA ASN A 59 20.45 8.13 13.25
C ASN A 59 19.73 8.98 14.31
N LYS A 60 20.47 9.77 15.10
CA LYS A 60 19.87 10.66 16.10
C LYS A 60 19.06 11.79 15.46
N MET A 61 19.54 12.35 14.35
CA MET A 61 18.78 13.35 13.59
C MET A 61 17.50 12.73 13.03
N MET A 62 17.58 11.53 12.45
CA MET A 62 16.41 10.81 11.95
C MET A 62 15.40 10.49 13.06
N GLU A 63 15.88 10.04 14.22
CA GLU A 63 15.06 9.81 15.43
C GLU A 63 14.36 11.10 15.86
N ALA A 64 15.08 12.21 15.94
CA ALA A 64 14.51 13.50 16.32
C ALA A 64 13.44 13.98 15.33
N ILE A 65 13.65 13.87 14.01
CA ILE A 65 12.62 14.23 13.00
C ILE A 65 11.36 13.38 13.20
N PHE A 66 11.54 12.08 13.41
CA PHE A 66 10.43 11.15 13.61
C PHE A 66 9.68 11.40 14.93
N GLU A 67 10.40 11.72 16.01
CA GLU A 67 9.83 12.14 17.29
C GLU A 67 9.00 13.42 17.13
N ILE A 68 9.54 14.43 16.44
CA ILE A 68 8.81 15.69 16.18
C ILE A 68 7.51 15.41 15.43
N MET A 69 7.53 14.54 14.40
CA MET A 69 6.32 14.17 13.66
C MET A 69 5.26 13.51 14.55
N ARG A 70 5.67 12.63 15.48
CA ARG A 70 4.77 11.91 16.38
C ARG A 70 4.20 12.78 17.50
N GLU A 71 4.93 13.79 17.92
CA GLU A 71 4.54 14.74 18.98
C GLU A 71 4.10 16.10 18.41
N ALA A 72 3.87 16.18 17.10
CA ALA A 72 3.53 17.42 16.43
C ALA A 72 2.18 17.96 16.95
N LYS A 73 2.18 19.23 17.35
CA LYS A 73 0.99 19.97 17.79
C LYS A 73 0.51 20.99 16.75
N SER A 74 1.11 21.00 15.57
CA SER A 74 0.70 21.85 14.44
C SER A 74 0.68 21.04 13.14
N LEU A 75 -0.19 21.44 12.22
CA LEU A 75 -0.27 20.83 10.89
C LEU A 75 1.03 21.04 10.09
N GLU A 76 1.64 22.22 10.23
CA GLU A 76 2.91 22.56 9.58
C GLU A 76 4.02 21.58 9.96
N LEU A 77 4.22 21.30 11.25
CA LEU A 77 5.23 20.34 11.68
C LEU A 77 4.97 18.93 11.13
N ILE A 78 3.71 18.47 11.10
CA ILE A 78 3.36 17.16 10.53
C ILE A 78 3.78 17.09 9.05
N VAL A 79 3.41 18.10 8.28
CA VAL A 79 3.65 18.15 6.83
C VAL A 79 5.16 18.28 6.53
N VAL A 80 5.86 19.19 7.22
CA VAL A 80 7.30 19.43 7.00
C VAL A 80 8.11 18.20 7.40
N CYS A 81 7.82 17.56 8.54
CA CYS A 81 8.48 16.31 8.92
C CYS A 81 8.24 15.19 7.90
N TYR A 82 6.99 14.98 7.48
CA TYR A 82 6.64 13.97 6.49
C TYR A 82 7.40 14.18 5.18
N GLN A 83 7.39 15.40 4.65
CA GLN A 83 8.09 15.74 3.42
C GLN A 83 9.59 15.52 3.55
N LEU A 84 10.20 16.00 4.65
CA LEU A 84 11.64 15.83 4.89
C LEU A 84 12.02 14.35 4.97
N LEU A 85 11.26 13.53 5.70
CA LEU A 85 11.53 12.09 5.82
C LEU A 85 11.42 11.38 4.46
N CYS A 86 10.43 11.72 3.63
CA CYS A 86 10.30 11.19 2.28
C CYS A 86 11.46 11.63 1.36
N GLU A 87 11.87 12.90 1.44
CA GLU A 87 13.00 13.41 0.67
C GLU A 87 14.32 12.73 1.06
N LEU A 88 14.53 12.50 2.35
CA LEU A 88 15.72 11.82 2.87
C LEU A 88 15.81 10.37 2.41
N GLU A 89 14.71 9.60 2.45
CA GLU A 89 14.70 8.23 1.90
C GLU A 89 14.98 8.24 0.39
N LYS A 90 14.47 9.23 -0.34
CA LYS A 90 14.73 9.35 -1.78
C LYS A 90 16.19 9.68 -2.09
N HIS A 91 16.83 10.56 -1.32
CA HIS A 91 18.22 10.96 -1.52
C HIS A 91 19.21 9.91 -1.00
N PHE A 92 18.87 9.24 0.09
CA PHE A 92 19.70 8.24 0.76
C PHE A 92 18.92 6.93 0.93
N PRO A 93 18.55 6.27 -0.19
CA PRO A 93 17.74 5.06 -0.13
C PRO A 93 18.50 3.96 0.59
N ARG A 94 17.84 3.32 1.54
CA ARG A 94 18.43 2.20 2.29
C ARG A 94 18.70 1.00 1.40
N VAL A 95 17.82 0.76 0.42
CA VAL A 95 17.97 -0.32 -0.54
C VAL A 95 17.79 0.25 -1.94
N TYR A 96 18.73 -0.03 -2.82
CA TYR A 96 18.64 0.38 -4.23
C TYR A 96 19.41 -0.59 -5.12
N LEU A 97 19.16 -0.51 -6.42
CA LEU A 97 19.90 -1.26 -7.44
C LEU A 97 21.00 -0.35 -8.00
N SER A 98 22.24 -0.78 -7.89
CA SER A 98 23.38 -0.08 -8.47
C SER A 98 23.45 -0.38 -9.96
N ASN A 99 23.34 0.66 -10.79
CA ASN A 99 23.68 0.56 -12.19
C ASN A 99 25.18 0.33 -12.28
N GLY A 100 25.62 -0.69 -13.01
CA GLY A 100 27.04 -0.96 -13.25
C GLY A 100 27.67 0.15 -14.06
N GLU A 101 28.03 1.27 -13.41
CA GLU A 101 28.79 2.35 -14.00
C GLU A 101 30.27 1.96 -14.07
N ASP A 102 30.57 1.03 -14.99
CA ASP A 102 31.85 1.02 -15.69
C ASP A 102 31.53 0.93 -17.19
N LYS A 103 31.34 2.12 -17.79
CA LYS A 103 31.19 2.31 -19.24
C LYS A 103 32.52 2.00 -19.94
N GLN A 104 32.99 0.76 -19.92
CA GLN A 104 34.07 0.34 -20.81
C GLN A 104 34.21 -1.16 -21.10
N VAL A 105 33.27 -2.03 -20.69
CA VAL A 105 33.24 -3.42 -21.14
C VAL A 105 31.80 -3.86 -21.38
N PRO A 106 31.46 -4.53 -22.51
CA PRO A 106 30.16 -5.18 -22.66
C PRO A 106 30.14 -6.40 -21.74
N SER A 107 29.77 -6.20 -20.48
CA SER A 107 29.66 -7.24 -19.48
C SER A 107 28.19 -7.43 -19.13
N SER A 108 27.72 -8.67 -19.21
CA SER A 108 26.38 -9.15 -18.85
C SER A 108 26.05 -9.03 -17.35
N LYS A 109 26.57 -8.01 -16.65
CA LYS A 109 26.35 -7.83 -15.21
C LYS A 109 24.99 -7.18 -14.99
N THR A 110 24.08 -7.96 -14.42
CA THR A 110 22.80 -7.51 -13.86
C THR A 110 23.06 -6.49 -12.75
N ALA A 111 22.11 -5.59 -12.50
CA ALA A 111 22.23 -4.57 -11.47
C ALA A 111 22.44 -5.23 -10.10
N GLU A 112 23.39 -4.73 -9.31
CA GLU A 112 23.70 -5.27 -7.98
C GLU A 112 22.81 -4.59 -6.93
N LEU A 113 22.16 -5.38 -6.09
CA LEU A 113 21.38 -4.86 -4.97
C LEU A 113 22.29 -4.38 -3.86
N VAL A 114 22.20 -3.10 -3.52
CA VAL A 114 22.93 -2.49 -2.40
C VAL A 114 21.98 -2.29 -1.22
N VAL A 115 22.37 -2.80 -0.05
CA VAL A 115 21.63 -2.65 1.21
C VAL A 115 22.51 -1.92 2.23
N PHE A 116 22.07 -0.76 2.70
CA PHE A 116 22.77 0.00 3.74
C PHE A 116 22.28 -0.42 5.13
N GLU A 117 22.89 -1.47 5.70
CA GLU A 117 22.46 -2.08 6.98
C GLU A 117 22.44 -1.10 8.17
N LYS A 118 23.26 -0.05 8.12
CA LYS A 118 23.38 0.95 9.20
C LYS A 118 22.37 2.09 9.09
N ALA A 119 21.54 2.11 8.06
CA ALA A 119 20.50 3.13 7.90
C ALA A 119 19.55 3.08 9.09
N TRP A 120 19.11 4.26 9.53
CA TRP A 120 18.05 4.36 10.53
C TRP A 120 16.75 3.73 10.01
N LEU A 121 15.94 3.19 10.92
CA LEU A 121 14.67 2.55 10.60
C LEU A 121 13.54 3.12 11.46
N PRO A 122 12.44 3.61 10.86
CA PRO A 122 11.24 4.00 11.61
C PRO A 122 10.45 2.78 12.11
N PHE A 123 10.84 1.58 11.70
CA PHE A 123 10.16 0.33 12.01
C PHE A 123 11.10 -0.66 12.71
N ALA A 124 10.70 -1.13 13.89
CA ALA A 124 11.48 -2.08 14.68
C ALA A 124 11.42 -3.49 14.08
N VAL A 125 12.56 -3.95 13.54
CA VAL A 125 12.72 -5.30 13.02
C VAL A 125 13.23 -6.22 14.14
N GLY A 126 12.34 -7.04 14.71
CA GLY A 126 12.68 -8.28 15.42
C GLY A 126 13.56 -8.16 16.67
N SER A 127 12.93 -8.30 17.84
CA SER A 127 13.44 -9.20 18.88
C SER A 127 12.24 -9.82 19.59
N ASP A 128 12.01 -11.10 19.37
CA ASP A 128 11.03 -11.92 20.09
C ASP A 128 11.50 -12.24 21.53
N VAL A 129 12.47 -11.50 22.06
CA VAL A 129 12.75 -11.49 23.50
C VAL A 129 11.68 -10.63 24.15
N ALA A 130 10.87 -11.27 24.98
CA ALA A 130 9.80 -10.69 25.79
C ALA A 130 10.20 -9.34 26.42
N SER A 131 9.90 -8.23 25.73
CA SER A 131 9.71 -6.96 26.39
C SER A 131 8.33 -7.05 27.03
N ASN A 132 8.28 -7.39 28.32
CA ASN A 132 7.06 -7.48 29.12
C ASN A 132 5.97 -6.52 28.64
N ASP A 133 4.84 -7.07 28.19
CA ASP A 133 3.63 -6.36 27.71
C ASP A 133 3.02 -5.38 28.74
N LYS A 134 3.61 -5.25 29.93
CA LYS A 134 3.22 -4.29 30.97
C LYS A 134 3.89 -2.92 30.85
N HIS A 135 4.75 -2.68 29.85
CA HIS A 135 5.48 -1.42 29.69
C HIS A 135 5.10 -0.57 28.46
N VAL A 136 4.16 -1.00 27.64
CA VAL A 136 3.74 -0.27 26.42
C VAL A 136 3.17 1.12 26.73
N ALA A 137 2.68 1.35 27.96
CA ALA A 137 2.12 2.64 28.36
C ALA A 137 3.16 3.69 28.86
N LYS A 138 4.47 3.37 28.98
CA LYS A 138 5.44 4.28 29.62
C LYS A 138 6.85 4.37 29.01
N LYS A 139 7.10 3.81 27.81
CA LYS A 139 8.36 4.03 27.08
C LYS A 139 8.11 4.89 25.84
N GLY A 140 8.86 6.00 25.75
CA GLY A 140 8.47 7.23 25.05
C GLY A 140 8.42 7.20 23.52
N SER A 141 8.14 8.38 22.96
CA SER A 141 8.12 8.75 21.54
C SER A 141 9.37 8.39 20.72
N LYS A 142 10.47 8.03 21.42
CA LYS A 142 11.79 7.77 20.85
C LYS A 142 11.97 6.41 20.16
N GLU A 143 11.12 5.44 20.50
CA GLU A 143 11.28 4.09 19.96
C GLU A 143 10.64 3.96 18.55
N PRO A 144 11.29 3.23 17.62
CA PRO A 144 10.70 2.90 16.32
C PRO A 144 9.36 2.16 16.45
N VAL A 145 8.51 2.29 15.45
CA VAL A 145 7.20 1.63 15.43
C VAL A 145 7.40 0.13 15.28
N HIS A 146 6.87 -0.65 16.21
CA HIS A 146 6.88 -2.11 16.16
C HIS A 146 5.59 -2.62 15.47
N ALA A 147 5.54 -3.92 15.14
CA ALA A 147 4.41 -4.52 14.42
C ALA A 147 3.04 -4.25 15.07
N VAL A 148 2.92 -4.38 16.41
CA VAL A 148 1.68 -4.07 17.15
C VAL A 148 1.31 -2.59 17.03
N GLY A 149 2.28 -1.68 17.16
CA GLY A 149 2.06 -0.25 16.96
C GLY A 149 1.58 0.08 15.54
N PHE A 150 2.11 -0.60 14.51
CA PHE A 150 1.62 -0.45 13.14
C PHE A 150 0.19 -0.95 12.98
N HIS A 151 -0.14 -2.11 13.55
CA HIS A 151 -1.51 -2.64 13.52
C HIS A 151 -2.48 -1.73 14.29
N LEU A 152 -2.07 -1.17 15.42
CA LEU A 152 -2.87 -0.20 16.18
C LEU A 152 -3.12 1.09 15.38
N LEU A 153 -2.13 1.58 14.61
CA LEU A 153 -2.35 2.71 13.70
C LEU A 153 -3.44 2.39 12.68
N LEU A 154 -3.43 1.18 12.12
CA LEU A 154 -4.47 0.75 11.18
C LEU A 154 -5.84 0.59 11.86
N GLN A 155 -5.90 0.06 13.09
CA GLN A 155 -7.15 -0.04 13.86
C GLN A 155 -7.75 1.34 14.16
N ASN A 156 -6.93 2.33 14.48
CA ASN A 156 -7.41 3.72 14.65
C ASN A 156 -8.03 4.27 13.35
N LEU A 157 -7.52 3.86 12.17
CA LEU A 157 -8.12 4.22 10.88
C LEU A 157 -9.45 3.47 10.65
N CYS A 158 -9.58 2.23 11.14
CA CYS A 158 -10.86 1.51 11.12
C CYS A 158 -11.91 2.22 11.98
N GLU A 159 -11.54 2.70 13.17
CA GLU A 159 -12.44 3.46 14.05
C GLU A 159 -12.94 4.72 13.34
N LEU A 160 -12.03 5.48 12.73
CA LEU A 160 -12.38 6.66 11.93
C LEU A 160 -13.35 6.32 10.79
N ALA A 161 -13.14 5.19 10.10
CA ALA A 161 -13.99 4.78 8.98
C ALA A 161 -15.40 4.35 9.43
N ASN A 162 -15.60 4.05 10.72
CA ASN A 162 -16.89 3.72 11.32
C ASN A 162 -17.63 4.94 11.88
N GLU A 163 -16.91 5.99 12.26
CA GLU A 163 -17.51 7.19 12.85
C GLU A 163 -18.32 7.96 11.79
N THR A 164 -19.64 7.81 11.83
CA THR A 164 -20.58 8.50 10.92
C THR A 164 -20.79 9.97 11.31
N GLU A 165 -20.45 10.32 12.55
CA GLU A 165 -20.65 11.64 13.14
C GLU A 165 -19.56 11.89 14.20
N SER A 166 -18.41 12.45 13.81
CA SER A 166 -17.57 13.15 14.79
C SER A 166 -17.16 14.53 14.29
N SER A 167 -17.49 15.49 15.16
CA SER A 167 -17.22 16.93 15.09
C SER A 167 -15.73 17.19 14.82
N GLU A 168 -15.46 17.87 13.71
CA GLU A 168 -14.19 18.48 13.29
C GLU A 168 -12.97 17.52 13.13
N PRO A 169 -12.21 17.64 12.04
CA PRO A 169 -11.00 16.86 11.85
C PRO A 169 -9.98 17.20 12.93
N LYS A 170 -9.72 16.27 13.84
CA LYS A 170 -8.69 16.44 14.88
C LYS A 170 -7.31 16.30 14.26
N LEU A 171 -6.42 17.24 14.56
CA LEU A 171 -5.00 17.19 14.18
C LEU A 171 -4.34 15.84 14.46
N GLU A 172 -4.72 15.18 15.56
CA GLU A 172 -4.24 13.84 15.94
C GLU A 172 -4.58 12.76 14.91
N VAL A 173 -5.77 12.81 14.32
CA VAL A 173 -6.21 11.86 13.28
C VAL A 173 -5.37 12.04 12.03
N LEU A 174 -5.15 13.30 11.61
CA LEU A 174 -4.30 13.64 10.48
C LEU A 174 -2.85 13.18 10.71
N ALA A 175 -2.31 13.41 11.91
CA ALA A 175 -0.98 12.95 12.29
C ALA A 175 -0.84 11.41 12.16
N LYS A 176 -1.84 10.65 12.63
CA LYS A 176 -1.87 9.18 12.53
C LYS A 176 -1.92 8.71 11.08
N MET A 177 -2.73 9.36 10.24
CA MET A 177 -2.80 9.08 8.80
C MET A 177 -1.45 9.30 8.11
N VAL A 178 -0.84 10.46 8.33
CA VAL A 178 0.45 10.82 7.72
C VAL A 178 1.57 9.90 8.19
N LEU A 179 1.59 9.52 9.48
CA LEU A 179 2.52 8.52 10.00
C LEU A 179 2.32 7.15 9.33
N PHE A 180 1.07 6.70 9.17
CA PHE A 180 0.78 5.46 8.45
C PHE A 180 1.26 5.51 7.00
N GLN A 181 0.97 6.60 6.29
CA GLN A 181 1.43 6.83 4.92
C GLN A 181 2.96 6.73 4.80
N TYR A 182 3.70 7.35 5.72
CA TYR A 182 5.16 7.29 5.74
C TYR A 182 5.68 5.87 5.98
N LEU A 183 5.10 5.13 6.93
CA LEU A 183 5.53 3.75 7.20
C LEU A 183 5.31 2.83 5.99
N VAL A 184 4.17 2.96 5.30
CA VAL A 184 3.92 2.21 4.06
C VAL A 184 4.90 2.61 2.96
N TYR A 185 5.21 3.90 2.81
CA TYR A 185 6.21 4.37 1.86
C TYR A 185 7.58 3.71 2.10
N ILE A 186 8.00 3.57 3.36
CA ILE A 186 9.25 2.90 3.74
C ILE A 186 9.21 1.39 3.49
N PHE A 187 8.05 0.75 3.65
CA PHE A 187 7.86 -0.65 3.27
C PHE A 187 8.00 -0.87 1.77
N GLU A 188 7.37 -0.02 0.97
CA GLU A 188 7.46 -0.05 -0.48
C GLU A 188 8.90 0.22 -0.97
N ALA A 189 9.55 1.26 -0.45
CA ALA A 189 10.92 1.64 -0.82
C ALA A 189 11.95 0.54 -0.53
N ASP A 190 11.77 -0.24 0.53
CA ASP A 190 12.61 -1.42 0.83
C ASP A 190 12.23 -2.65 0.01
N PHE A 191 10.94 -2.89 -0.19
CA PHE A 191 10.44 -4.09 -0.86
C PHE A 191 10.74 -4.08 -2.36
N LEU A 192 10.45 -2.98 -3.07
CA LEU A 192 10.50 -2.95 -4.53
C LEU A 192 11.88 -3.29 -5.11
N PRO A 193 13.01 -2.71 -4.64
CA PRO A 193 14.33 -3.06 -5.15
C PRO A 193 14.71 -4.52 -4.86
N ARG A 194 14.34 -5.03 -3.68
CA ARG A 194 14.57 -6.43 -3.30
C ARG A 194 13.77 -7.39 -4.17
N ASN A 195 12.51 -7.05 -4.43
CA ASN A 195 11.63 -7.86 -5.26
C ASN A 195 12.13 -7.88 -6.71
N HIS A 196 12.56 -6.74 -7.24
CA HIS A 196 13.20 -6.66 -8.56
C HIS A 196 14.45 -7.54 -8.63
N ASN A 197 15.37 -7.43 -7.66
CA ASN A 197 16.55 -8.27 -7.59
C ASN A 197 16.21 -9.77 -7.51
N PHE A 198 15.17 -10.14 -6.76
CA PHE A 198 14.69 -11.52 -6.73
C PHE A 198 14.16 -11.97 -8.10
N LEU A 199 13.38 -11.14 -8.79
CA LEU A 199 12.83 -11.50 -10.08
C LEU A 199 13.90 -11.72 -11.15
N GLU A 200 15.00 -10.97 -11.11
CA GLU A 200 16.14 -11.09 -12.04
C GLU A 200 17.15 -12.16 -11.61
N ASN A 201 17.58 -12.13 -10.35
CA ASN A 201 18.73 -12.91 -9.86
C ASN A 201 18.32 -14.09 -8.96
N SER A 202 17.02 -14.31 -8.72
CA SER A 202 16.49 -15.38 -7.85
C SER A 202 16.97 -15.32 -6.40
N ASP A 203 17.35 -14.13 -5.92
CA ASP A 203 17.80 -13.90 -4.54
C ASP A 203 16.62 -13.81 -3.56
N TRP A 204 16.09 -14.96 -3.17
CA TRP A 204 15.00 -15.07 -2.20
C TRP A 204 15.42 -14.55 -0.81
N ILE A 205 16.69 -14.72 -0.42
CA ILE A 205 17.17 -14.36 0.91
C ILE A 205 17.02 -12.86 1.13
N SER A 206 17.46 -12.04 0.17
CA SER A 206 17.30 -10.60 0.27
C SER A 206 15.84 -10.15 0.29
N LEU A 207 14.97 -10.77 -0.49
CA LEU A 207 13.53 -10.47 -0.48
C LEU A 207 12.86 -10.86 0.84
N ARG A 208 13.23 -12.00 1.40
CA ARG A 208 12.77 -12.46 2.72
C ARG A 208 13.17 -11.49 3.83
N ASP A 209 14.30 -10.81 3.69
CA ASP A 209 14.75 -9.82 4.67
C ASP A 209 14.05 -8.45 4.54
N SER A 210 13.11 -8.30 3.61
CA SER A 210 12.29 -7.08 3.48
C SER A 210 11.45 -6.79 4.72
N LEU A 211 11.19 -5.49 4.96
CA LEU A 211 10.36 -5.03 6.07
C LEU A 211 8.94 -5.59 6.01
N VAL A 212 8.36 -5.67 4.81
CA VAL A 212 7.02 -6.24 4.59
C VAL A 212 6.98 -7.70 5.04
N ASN A 213 7.96 -8.52 4.63
CA ASN A 213 8.01 -9.92 5.06
C ASN A 213 8.19 -10.05 6.58
N LYS A 214 8.97 -9.16 7.20
CA LYS A 214 9.15 -9.09 8.65
C LYS A 214 7.86 -8.67 9.40
N LEU A 215 7.10 -7.73 8.86
CA LEU A 215 5.79 -7.35 9.40
C LEU A 215 4.82 -8.54 9.34
N MET A 216 4.67 -9.16 8.17
CA MET A 216 3.73 -10.26 7.93
C MET A 216 4.13 -11.55 8.65
N GLY A 217 5.42 -11.75 8.92
CA GLY A 217 5.94 -12.87 9.70
C GLY A 217 5.98 -12.61 11.22
N SER A 218 5.58 -11.43 11.68
CA SER A 218 5.61 -11.10 13.10
C SER A 218 4.58 -11.90 13.88
N ARG A 219 5.02 -12.59 14.95
CA ARG A 219 4.14 -13.33 15.86
C ARG A 219 3.33 -12.42 16.79
N ARG A 220 3.65 -11.13 16.82
CA ARG A 220 3.02 -10.16 17.71
C ARG A 220 1.71 -9.62 17.15
N ILE A 221 1.45 -9.80 15.86
CA ILE A 221 0.20 -9.38 15.21
C ILE A 221 -0.49 -10.58 14.59
N ASN A 222 -1.83 -10.54 14.56
CA ASN A 222 -2.58 -11.45 13.74
C ASN A 222 -2.61 -10.90 12.31
N TYR A 223 -1.78 -11.51 11.46
CA TYR A 223 -1.70 -11.14 10.04
C TYR A 223 -3.08 -11.21 9.33
N LYS A 224 -3.98 -12.11 9.73
CA LYS A 224 -5.34 -12.15 9.16
C LYS A 224 -6.11 -10.88 9.48
N ASP A 225 -6.03 -10.43 10.74
CA ASP A 225 -6.70 -9.21 11.18
C ASP A 225 -6.08 -7.99 10.51
N LEU A 226 -4.76 -7.95 10.30
CA LEU A 226 -4.10 -6.90 9.51
C LEU A 226 -4.68 -6.78 8.10
N THR A 227 -4.86 -7.91 7.39
CA THR A 227 -5.47 -7.91 6.05
C THR A 227 -6.93 -7.47 6.09
N LYS A 228 -7.70 -7.95 7.08
CA LYS A 228 -9.10 -7.59 7.25
C LYS A 228 -9.26 -6.09 7.53
N ASP A 229 -8.48 -5.55 8.46
CA ASP A 229 -8.50 -4.14 8.81
C ASP A 229 -8.07 -3.27 7.61
N SER A 230 -7.07 -3.72 6.84
CA SER A 230 -6.67 -3.01 5.60
C SER A 230 -7.79 -2.97 4.57
N LEU A 231 -8.49 -4.10 4.37
CA LEU A 231 -9.65 -4.17 3.49
C LEU A 231 -10.77 -3.24 3.98
N PHE A 232 -11.05 -3.27 5.28
CA PHE A 232 -12.09 -2.47 5.92
C PHE A 232 -11.83 -0.97 5.75
N VAL A 233 -10.61 -0.51 6.04
CA VAL A 233 -10.21 0.90 5.85
C VAL A 233 -10.36 1.30 4.39
N LEU A 234 -9.87 0.48 3.45
CA LEU A 234 -9.97 0.77 2.01
C LEU A 234 -11.43 0.92 1.55
N CYS A 235 -12.32 0.06 2.03
CA CYS A 235 -13.74 0.09 1.65
C CYS A 235 -14.51 1.24 2.31
N ASN A 236 -14.36 1.43 3.62
CA ASN A 236 -15.23 2.37 4.34
C ASN A 236 -14.74 3.81 4.26
N LEU A 237 -13.43 4.06 4.27
CA LEU A 237 -12.94 5.43 4.00
C LEU A 237 -13.17 5.84 2.55
N SER A 238 -13.22 4.92 1.58
CA SER A 238 -13.56 5.30 0.21
C SER A 238 -15.03 5.68 0.08
N VAL A 239 -15.94 4.91 0.67
CA VAL A 239 -17.39 5.20 0.65
C VAL A 239 -17.72 6.49 1.42
N ALA A 240 -17.13 6.70 2.60
CA ALA A 240 -17.36 7.90 3.41
C ALA A 240 -16.90 9.19 2.71
N HIS A 241 -16.00 9.10 1.74
CA HIS A 241 -15.39 10.26 1.07
C HIS A 241 -15.60 10.30 -0.44
N THR A 242 -16.41 9.41 -1.02
CA THR A 242 -16.98 9.62 -2.34
C THR A 242 -18.03 10.74 -2.26
N PRO A 243 -17.94 11.81 -3.07
CA PRO A 243 -18.97 12.85 -3.07
C PRO A 243 -20.29 12.21 -3.49
N THR A 244 -21.22 12.14 -2.54
CA THR A 244 -22.59 11.72 -2.84
C THR A 244 -23.18 12.83 -3.73
N GLU A 245 -23.66 12.50 -4.93
CA GLU A 245 -24.22 13.43 -5.93
C GLU A 245 -25.50 14.18 -5.46
N CYS A 246 -25.76 14.29 -4.15
CA CYS A 246 -26.93 14.99 -3.60
C CYS A 246 -26.64 16.24 -2.76
N ASP A 247 -25.39 16.59 -2.44
CA ASP A 247 -25.10 17.85 -1.74
C ASP A 247 -24.36 18.81 -2.68
N VAL A 248 -25.08 19.26 -3.72
CA VAL A 248 -24.83 20.57 -4.32
C VAL A 248 -25.61 21.61 -3.54
N GLU A 249 -25.42 21.66 -2.22
CA GLU A 249 -25.47 22.95 -1.55
C GLU A 249 -24.07 23.50 -1.68
N THR A 250 -23.93 24.41 -2.65
CA THR A 250 -22.80 25.33 -2.71
C THR A 250 -22.89 26.15 -1.44
N THR A 251 -22.35 25.64 -0.33
CA THR A 251 -22.07 26.45 0.84
C THR A 251 -20.93 27.34 0.39
N GLU A 252 -21.29 28.47 -0.22
CA GLU A 252 -20.42 29.62 -0.34
C GLU A 252 -19.81 29.80 1.06
N ILE A 253 -18.53 29.46 1.18
CA ILE A 253 -17.74 29.74 2.37
C ILE A 253 -17.75 31.27 2.47
N SER A 254 -18.71 31.77 3.22
CA SER A 254 -18.81 33.18 3.56
C SER A 254 -17.58 33.44 4.40
N ILE A 255 -16.56 34.09 3.83
CA ILE A 255 -15.33 34.47 4.53
C ILE A 255 -15.78 35.36 5.70
N PRO A 256 -15.73 34.89 6.96
CA PRO A 256 -16.06 35.74 8.09
C PRO A 256 -14.85 36.65 8.31
N ASP A 257 -15.04 37.96 8.14
CA ASP A 257 -14.08 38.99 8.50
C ASP A 257 -13.91 39.09 10.04
N VAL A 258 -13.46 38.01 10.71
CA VAL A 258 -12.85 38.03 12.05
C VAL A 258 -12.00 36.76 12.17
N ILE A 259 -10.68 36.91 12.01
CA ILE A 259 -9.71 35.82 12.18
C ILE A 259 -9.42 35.66 13.67
N ASP A 260 -9.95 34.60 14.27
CA ASP A 260 -9.50 34.09 15.57
C ASP A 260 -8.53 32.91 15.30
N ASN A 261 -7.46 32.74 16.08
CA ASN A 261 -6.41 31.74 15.78
C ASN A 261 -6.95 30.29 15.72
N ASP A 262 -8.03 29.99 16.45
CA ASP A 262 -8.70 28.68 16.40
C ASP A 262 -9.47 28.45 15.08
N SER A 263 -9.91 29.53 14.40
CA SER A 263 -10.62 29.45 13.12
C SER A 263 -9.69 29.14 11.94
N ASP A 264 -8.44 29.61 11.98
CA ASP A 264 -7.43 29.34 10.94
C ASP A 264 -6.97 27.88 10.96
N LEU A 265 -6.75 27.32 12.15
CA LEU A 265 -6.38 25.91 12.30
C LEU A 265 -7.53 25.00 11.85
N ALA A 266 -8.77 25.28 12.28
CA ALA A 266 -9.95 24.54 11.85
C ALA A 266 -10.12 24.57 10.31
N PHE A 267 -9.91 25.74 9.69
CA PHE A 267 -9.96 25.89 8.24
C PHE A 267 -8.84 25.11 7.52
N ALA A 268 -7.60 25.21 7.99
CA ALA A 268 -6.47 24.46 7.42
C ALA A 268 -6.66 22.94 7.53
N LEU A 269 -7.21 22.48 8.66
CA LEU A 269 -7.55 21.07 8.86
C LEU A 269 -8.69 20.64 7.93
N ALA A 270 -9.73 21.45 7.77
CA ALA A 270 -10.82 21.15 6.85
C ALA A 270 -10.36 21.03 5.38
N LEU A 271 -9.40 21.86 4.96
CA LEU A 271 -8.84 21.80 3.61
C LEU A 271 -7.88 20.61 3.40
N SER A 272 -7.07 20.27 4.40
CA SER A 272 -6.04 19.23 4.28
C SER A 272 -6.58 17.81 4.51
N PHE A 273 -7.69 17.66 5.23
CA PHE A 273 -8.23 16.36 5.61
C PHE A 273 -8.64 15.49 4.40
N PRO A 274 -9.41 15.99 3.40
CA PRO A 274 -9.81 15.17 2.24
C PRO A 274 -8.63 14.62 1.44
N GLU A 275 -7.61 15.44 1.19
CA GLU A 275 -6.41 14.99 0.48
C GLU A 275 -5.60 14.00 1.33
N THR A 276 -5.57 14.18 2.66
CA THR A 276 -4.91 13.23 3.56
C THR A 276 -5.62 11.88 3.57
N VAL A 277 -6.96 11.85 3.58
CA VAL A 277 -7.74 10.61 3.46
C VAL A 277 -7.39 9.90 2.16
N LYS A 278 -7.40 10.62 1.03
CA LYS A 278 -7.08 10.05 -0.29
C LYS A 278 -5.67 9.47 -0.34
N CYS A 279 -4.68 10.18 0.20
CA CYS A 279 -3.32 9.68 0.33
C CYS A 279 -3.23 8.45 1.25
N THR A 280 -4.03 8.41 2.32
CA THR A 280 -4.13 7.26 3.23
C THR A 280 -4.73 6.05 2.53
N LEU A 281 -5.83 6.21 1.78
CA LEU A 281 -6.42 5.15 0.96
C LEU A 281 -5.40 4.58 -0.02
N LYS A 282 -4.64 5.45 -0.69
CA LYS A 282 -3.56 5.03 -1.59
C LYS A 282 -2.45 4.28 -0.86
N ALA A 283 -2.10 4.68 0.36
CA ALA A 283 -1.16 3.95 1.19
C ALA A 283 -1.70 2.57 1.60
N VAL A 284 -2.96 2.45 2.01
CA VAL A 284 -3.59 1.16 2.32
C VAL A 284 -3.60 0.24 1.10
N GLN A 285 -3.94 0.78 -0.07
CA GLN A 285 -3.86 0.04 -1.32
C GLN A 285 -2.44 -0.46 -1.60
N LYS A 286 -1.42 0.42 -1.52
CA LYS A 286 -0.01 0.06 -1.69
C LYS A 286 0.44 -1.02 -0.71
N LEU A 287 0.01 -0.95 0.54
CA LEU A 287 0.30 -1.96 1.55
C LEU A 287 -0.23 -3.33 1.10
N LEU A 288 -1.50 -3.40 0.66
CA LEU A 288 -2.09 -4.63 0.13
C LEU A 288 -1.35 -5.13 -1.12
N GLU A 289 -0.94 -4.23 -2.02
CA GLU A 289 -0.17 -4.56 -3.22
C GLU A 289 1.17 -5.20 -2.88
N VAL A 290 2.00 -4.58 -2.03
CA VAL A 290 3.31 -5.15 -1.66
C VAL A 290 3.17 -6.47 -0.91
N MET A 291 2.12 -6.63 -0.10
CA MET A 291 1.80 -7.88 0.57
C MET A 291 1.43 -8.99 -0.43
N MET A 292 0.62 -8.68 -1.45
CA MET A 292 0.24 -9.62 -2.51
C MET A 292 1.41 -9.96 -3.43
N GLU A 293 2.22 -8.98 -3.83
CA GLU A 293 3.41 -9.21 -4.64
C GLU A 293 4.43 -10.08 -3.92
N LEU A 294 4.59 -9.92 -2.59
CA LEU A 294 5.41 -10.81 -1.80
C LEU A 294 4.90 -12.26 -1.86
N ASP A 295 3.58 -12.48 -1.82
CA ASP A 295 2.99 -13.82 -1.97
C ASP A 295 3.25 -14.42 -3.36
N LEU A 296 3.17 -13.62 -4.42
CA LEU A 296 3.51 -14.05 -5.78
C LEU A 296 4.98 -14.46 -5.89
N SER A 297 5.88 -13.63 -5.39
CA SER A 297 7.32 -13.90 -5.40
C SER A 297 7.70 -15.09 -4.52
N ARG A 298 7.05 -15.24 -3.36
CA ARG A 298 7.21 -16.41 -2.49
C ARG A 298 6.77 -17.69 -3.19
N LYS A 299 5.60 -17.69 -3.84
CA LYS A 299 5.13 -18.83 -4.63
C LYS A 299 6.11 -19.20 -5.75
N LYS A 300 6.70 -18.20 -6.42
CA LYS A 300 7.77 -18.41 -7.41
C LYS A 300 9.00 -19.06 -6.76
N ALA A 301 9.46 -18.54 -5.62
CA ALA A 301 10.58 -19.08 -4.86
C ALA A 301 10.31 -20.53 -4.41
N ASP A 302 9.11 -20.83 -3.93
CA ASP A 302 8.66 -22.18 -3.55
C ASP A 302 8.75 -23.14 -4.75
N THR A 303 8.26 -22.72 -5.93
CA THR A 303 8.33 -23.54 -7.15
C THR A 303 9.75 -23.78 -7.64
N GLN A 304 10.67 -22.86 -7.34
CA GLN A 304 12.10 -22.97 -7.65
C GLN A 304 12.89 -23.69 -6.55
N GLY A 305 12.26 -24.06 -5.43
CA GLY A 305 12.91 -24.72 -4.29
C GLY A 305 13.86 -23.81 -3.50
N LEU A 306 13.67 -22.49 -3.56
CA LEU A 306 14.52 -21.49 -2.89
C LEU A 306 14.07 -21.21 -1.45
N THR A 307 12.85 -21.58 -1.11
CA THR A 307 12.26 -21.42 0.22
C THR A 307 12.64 -22.57 1.14
N THR A 308 12.71 -22.27 2.43
CA THR A 308 13.03 -23.21 3.51
C THR A 308 11.85 -23.38 4.45
N ARG A 309 11.95 -24.32 5.41
CA ARG A 309 10.96 -24.45 6.47
C ARG A 309 10.84 -23.21 7.36
N ALA A 310 11.91 -22.41 7.45
CA ALA A 310 11.92 -21.19 8.27
C ALA A 310 11.01 -20.10 7.70
N ASP A 311 10.73 -20.14 6.39
CA ASP A 311 9.80 -19.21 5.77
C ASP A 311 8.35 -19.45 6.26
N GLY A 312 8.03 -20.67 6.71
CA GLY A 312 6.72 -21.06 7.22
C GLY A 312 5.69 -21.31 6.11
N ALA A 313 4.46 -21.65 6.49
CA ALA A 313 3.32 -21.61 5.59
C ALA A 313 2.41 -20.47 6.02
N ARG A 314 1.89 -19.69 5.07
CA ARG A 314 0.98 -18.58 5.32
C ARG A 314 -0.14 -18.62 4.30
N THR A 315 -1.36 -18.30 4.73
CA THR A 315 -2.48 -18.06 3.82
C THR A 315 -2.19 -16.81 3.00
N PRO A 316 -2.19 -16.88 1.66
CA PRO A 316 -1.96 -15.72 0.80
C PRO A 316 -2.98 -14.60 1.06
N VAL A 317 -2.56 -13.34 0.88
CA VAL A 317 -3.43 -12.15 1.04
C VAL A 317 -4.68 -12.26 0.19
N VAL A 318 -4.55 -12.70 -1.07
CA VAL A 318 -5.69 -12.86 -1.99
C VAL A 318 -6.73 -13.83 -1.44
N GLU A 319 -6.31 -14.93 -0.80
CA GLU A 319 -7.23 -15.88 -0.18
C GLU A 319 -7.97 -15.26 1.01
N LEU A 320 -7.28 -14.46 1.83
CA LEU A 320 -7.91 -13.74 2.94
C LEU A 320 -8.90 -12.67 2.46
N ILE A 321 -8.54 -11.86 1.46
CA ILE A 321 -9.45 -10.88 0.86
C ILE A 321 -10.69 -11.59 0.33
N MET A 322 -10.52 -12.69 -0.40
CA MET A 322 -11.66 -13.46 -0.91
C MET A 322 -12.55 -14.00 0.20
N ASP A 323 -11.98 -14.46 1.32
CA ASP A 323 -12.76 -14.94 2.46
C ASP A 323 -13.59 -13.82 3.09
N GLU A 324 -13.01 -12.64 3.28
CA GLU A 324 -13.75 -11.48 3.81
C GLU A 324 -14.84 -10.99 2.82
N LEU A 325 -14.55 -10.90 1.51
CA LEU A 325 -15.55 -10.57 0.46
C LEU A 325 -16.62 -11.67 0.28
N SER A 326 -16.33 -12.89 0.71
CA SER A 326 -17.32 -13.99 0.72
C SER A 326 -18.22 -13.93 1.95
N TYR A 327 -17.67 -13.44 3.06
CA TYR A 327 -18.36 -13.28 4.33
C TYR A 327 -19.30 -12.07 4.29
N ASP A 328 -18.79 -10.93 3.82
CA ASP A 328 -19.53 -9.69 3.65
C ASP A 328 -19.51 -9.26 2.18
N LYS A 329 -20.66 -9.42 1.52
CA LYS A 329 -20.81 -9.12 0.08
C LYS A 329 -20.96 -7.64 -0.19
N ASP A 330 -21.33 -6.85 0.81
CA ASP A 330 -21.52 -5.41 0.66
C ASP A 330 -20.17 -4.71 0.44
N LEU A 331 -19.07 -5.35 0.85
CA LEU A 331 -17.70 -4.92 0.59
C LEU A 331 -17.23 -5.12 -0.86
N ILE A 332 -17.92 -5.92 -1.68
CA ILE A 332 -17.46 -6.23 -3.05
C ILE A 332 -17.36 -4.97 -3.90
N SER A 333 -18.42 -4.15 -3.92
CA SER A 333 -18.43 -2.94 -4.76
C SER A 333 -17.44 -1.88 -4.25
N PRO A 334 -17.45 -1.49 -2.96
CA PRO A 334 -16.48 -0.57 -2.40
C PRO A 334 -15.03 -1.01 -2.64
N PHE A 335 -14.71 -2.28 -2.40
CA PHE A 335 -13.37 -2.81 -2.60
C PHE A 335 -12.91 -2.66 -4.06
N LEU A 336 -13.74 -3.10 -5.02
CA LEU A 336 -13.36 -3.08 -6.43
C LEU A 336 -13.29 -1.67 -7.00
N GLN A 337 -14.04 -0.73 -6.44
CA GLN A 337 -13.96 0.69 -6.80
C GLN A 337 -12.71 1.36 -6.22
N ALA A 338 -12.33 1.04 -4.98
CA ALA A 338 -11.21 1.68 -4.29
C ALA A 338 -9.83 1.08 -4.63
N PHE A 339 -9.77 -0.18 -5.06
CA PHE A 339 -8.52 -0.86 -5.36
C PHE A 339 -8.09 -0.62 -6.82
N ASP A 340 -7.09 0.20 -7.10
CA ASP A 340 -6.78 0.64 -8.48
C ASP A 340 -5.78 -0.22 -9.28
N ASN A 341 -5.16 -1.26 -8.70
CA ASN A 341 -4.20 -2.09 -9.45
C ASN A 341 -4.92 -3.09 -10.37
N PRO A 342 -4.89 -2.91 -11.72
CA PRO A 342 -5.74 -3.69 -12.61
C PRO A 342 -5.34 -5.17 -12.65
N ARG A 343 -4.06 -5.49 -12.53
CA ARG A 343 -3.56 -6.87 -12.58
C ARG A 343 -3.99 -7.67 -11.35
N LEU A 344 -3.74 -7.11 -10.16
CA LEU A 344 -4.11 -7.76 -8.90
C LEU A 344 -5.63 -7.77 -8.72
N LYS A 345 -6.35 -6.71 -9.16
CA LYS A 345 -7.82 -6.69 -9.20
C LYS A 345 -8.35 -7.85 -10.04
N LEU A 346 -7.81 -8.04 -11.25
CA LEU A 346 -8.21 -9.13 -12.13
C LEU A 346 -7.96 -10.49 -11.49
N GLU A 347 -6.80 -10.69 -10.85
CA GLU A 347 -6.49 -11.93 -10.11
C GLU A 347 -7.53 -12.21 -9.01
N ILE A 348 -7.89 -11.21 -8.20
CA ILE A 348 -8.89 -11.36 -7.14
C ILE A 348 -10.27 -11.72 -7.72
N ILE A 349 -10.73 -11.00 -8.75
CA ILE A 349 -12.05 -11.27 -9.36
C ILE A 349 -12.11 -12.68 -9.95
N VAL A 350 -11.04 -13.09 -10.66
CA VAL A 350 -10.96 -14.42 -11.27
C VAL A 350 -11.02 -15.51 -10.20
N GLN A 351 -10.21 -15.41 -9.15
CA GLN A 351 -10.20 -16.40 -8.08
C GLN A 351 -11.54 -16.41 -7.30
N TYR A 352 -12.15 -15.25 -7.08
CA TYR A 352 -13.44 -15.12 -6.39
C TYR A 352 -14.55 -15.87 -7.14
N ILE A 353 -14.67 -15.70 -8.46
CA ILE A 353 -15.66 -16.43 -9.26
C ILE A 353 -15.34 -17.93 -9.31
N GLN A 354 -14.05 -18.30 -9.43
CA GLN A 354 -13.63 -19.70 -9.44
C GLN A 354 -14.02 -20.43 -8.14
N LYS A 355 -13.96 -19.76 -6.98
CA LYS A 355 -14.40 -20.30 -5.68
C LYS A 355 -15.85 -20.80 -5.69
N TYR A 356 -16.73 -20.16 -6.47
CA TYR A 356 -18.16 -20.48 -6.52
C TYR A 356 -18.55 -21.40 -7.68
N ASN A 357 -17.65 -21.65 -8.62
CA ASN A 357 -17.88 -22.56 -9.73
C ASN A 357 -17.85 -24.03 -9.25
N VAL A 358 -18.91 -24.79 -9.56
CA VAL A 358 -19.16 -26.15 -9.02
C VAL A 358 -18.36 -27.24 -9.75
N LYS A 359 -17.69 -26.93 -10.87
CA LYS A 359 -16.80 -27.92 -11.48
C LYS A 359 -15.56 -28.13 -10.60
N PRO A 360 -15.24 -29.37 -10.23
CA PRO A 360 -14.05 -29.62 -9.45
C PRO A 360 -12.85 -29.36 -10.36
N TYR A 361 -12.19 -28.23 -10.20
CA TYR A 361 -10.76 -28.17 -10.46
C TYR A 361 -10.16 -29.03 -9.34
N THR A 362 -10.17 -30.35 -9.50
CA THR A 362 -9.45 -31.24 -8.60
C THR A 362 -7.99 -30.77 -8.68
N ARG A 363 -7.55 -30.06 -7.65
CA ARG A 363 -6.13 -29.80 -7.38
C ARG A 363 -5.51 -31.15 -7.07
N LYS A 364 -5.30 -31.98 -8.09
CA LYS A 364 -4.57 -33.23 -7.96
C LYS A 364 -3.14 -32.84 -7.62
N ARG A 365 -2.73 -33.26 -6.43
CA ARG A 365 -1.35 -33.29 -5.97
C ARG A 365 -0.51 -34.00 -7.06
N LYS A 366 0.45 -33.29 -7.66
CA LYS A 366 1.52 -33.73 -8.59
C LYS A 366 1.15 -33.90 -10.09
N SER A 367 1.47 -32.90 -10.91
CA SER A 367 2.61 -32.87 -11.87
C SER A 367 2.71 -31.46 -12.47
N ALA A 368 3.93 -30.95 -12.65
CA ALA A 368 4.20 -29.55 -13.00
C ALA A 368 3.96 -29.20 -14.49
N ASP A 369 3.40 -30.12 -15.29
CA ASP A 369 3.30 -29.97 -16.75
C ASP A 369 1.92 -29.52 -17.25
N SER A 370 1.08 -28.95 -16.38
CA SER A 370 -0.17 -28.29 -16.79
C SER A 370 -0.46 -27.02 -15.99
N GLN A 371 0.52 -26.10 -15.94
CA GLN A 371 0.16 -24.68 -15.97
C GLN A 371 -0.39 -24.43 -17.37
N GLY A 372 -1.61 -24.00 -17.63
CA GLY A 372 -2.65 -23.45 -16.78
C GLY A 372 -3.45 -22.62 -17.78
N GLU A 373 -4.72 -22.96 -18.02
CA GLU A 373 -5.53 -22.12 -18.91
C GLU A 373 -5.43 -20.67 -18.44
N ALA A 374 -5.05 -19.76 -19.34
CA ALA A 374 -4.98 -18.33 -19.08
C ALA A 374 -6.14 -17.89 -18.15
N ALA A 375 -5.82 -17.35 -16.97
CA ALA A 375 -6.76 -17.17 -15.86
C ALA A 375 -8.03 -16.40 -16.28
N VAL A 376 -7.85 -15.43 -17.18
CA VAL A 376 -8.89 -14.61 -17.81
C VAL A 376 -9.79 -15.42 -18.75
N THR A 377 -9.22 -16.32 -19.55
CA THR A 377 -9.96 -17.23 -20.44
C THR A 377 -10.80 -18.21 -19.63
N GLY A 378 -10.23 -18.75 -18.54
CA GLY A 378 -10.94 -19.59 -17.57
C GLY A 378 -12.13 -18.86 -16.91
N PHE A 379 -11.97 -17.57 -16.59
CA PHE A 379 -13.05 -16.74 -16.04
C PHE A 379 -14.23 -16.62 -17.01
N PHE A 380 -13.99 -16.24 -18.27
CA PHE A 380 -15.09 -16.09 -19.23
C PHE A 380 -15.82 -17.41 -19.53
N LYS A 381 -15.11 -18.55 -19.49
CA LYS A 381 -15.75 -19.87 -19.61
C LYS A 381 -16.79 -20.15 -18.52
N CYS A 382 -16.66 -19.55 -17.34
CA CYS A 382 -17.64 -19.68 -16.26
C CYS A 382 -19.01 -19.10 -16.66
N PHE A 383 -19.03 -18.14 -17.59
CA PHE A 383 -20.22 -17.45 -18.08
C PHE A 383 -20.72 -17.98 -19.44
N LEU A 384 -20.16 -19.08 -19.95
CA LEU A 384 -20.62 -19.67 -21.21
C LEU A 384 -21.78 -20.67 -21.02
N ASN A 385 -22.00 -21.21 -19.83
CA ASN A 385 -23.03 -22.22 -19.56
C ASN A 385 -24.10 -21.67 -18.59
N SER A 386 -25.37 -21.67 -19.02
CA SER A 386 -26.49 -21.17 -18.23
C SER A 386 -26.63 -21.87 -16.87
N THR A 387 -26.25 -23.14 -16.74
CA THR A 387 -26.29 -23.84 -15.43
C THR A 387 -25.20 -23.35 -14.47
N THR A 388 -24.00 -23.07 -14.98
CA THR A 388 -22.90 -22.49 -14.20
C THR A 388 -23.23 -21.06 -13.78
N ILE A 389 -23.77 -20.25 -14.69
CA ILE A 389 -24.20 -18.88 -14.41
C ILE A 389 -25.27 -18.87 -13.33
N LYS A 390 -26.33 -19.69 -13.45
CA LYS A 390 -27.36 -19.84 -12.41
C LYS A 390 -26.77 -20.19 -11.05
N GLY A 391 -25.78 -21.09 -11.03
CA GLY A 391 -25.08 -21.46 -9.80
C GLY A 391 -24.29 -20.31 -9.17
N ILE A 392 -23.59 -19.52 -9.99
CA ILE A 392 -22.82 -18.35 -9.55
C ILE A 392 -23.77 -17.25 -9.06
N VAL A 393 -24.77 -16.88 -9.86
CA VAL A 393 -25.77 -15.86 -9.51
C VAL A 393 -26.48 -16.20 -8.20
N LYS A 394 -26.87 -17.47 -8.00
CA LYS A 394 -27.49 -17.91 -6.75
C LYS A 394 -26.59 -17.72 -5.52
N LYS A 395 -25.28 -17.87 -5.67
CA LYS A 395 -24.33 -17.77 -4.55
C LYS A 395 -23.80 -16.36 -4.32
N VAL A 396 -23.53 -15.63 -5.40
CA VAL A 396 -22.88 -14.31 -5.37
C VAL A 396 -23.91 -13.17 -5.42
N GLY A 397 -25.02 -13.35 -6.12
CA GLY A 397 -26.01 -12.29 -6.41
C GLY A 397 -25.79 -11.71 -7.81
N ALA A 398 -26.87 -11.37 -8.51
CA ALA A 398 -26.79 -10.89 -9.89
C ALA A 398 -26.07 -9.53 -10.00
N GLU A 399 -26.37 -8.60 -9.09
CA GLU A 399 -25.75 -7.26 -9.05
C GLU A 399 -24.24 -7.34 -8.82
N ALA A 400 -23.80 -8.13 -7.84
CA ALA A 400 -22.37 -8.36 -7.58
C ALA A 400 -21.66 -8.98 -8.80
N VAL A 401 -22.31 -9.92 -9.51
CA VAL A 401 -21.77 -10.48 -10.76
C VAL A 401 -21.63 -9.42 -11.85
N GLN A 402 -22.59 -8.51 -12.01
CA GLN A 402 -22.47 -7.40 -12.96
C GLN A 402 -21.29 -6.48 -12.62
N VAL A 403 -21.14 -6.10 -11.35
CA VAL A 403 -20.02 -5.28 -10.88
C VAL A 403 -18.70 -5.98 -11.17
N LEU A 404 -18.59 -7.28 -10.90
CA LEU A 404 -17.39 -8.07 -11.19
C LEU A 404 -17.07 -8.08 -12.70
N LEU A 405 -18.07 -8.28 -13.57
CA LEU A 405 -17.88 -8.25 -15.03
C LEU A 405 -17.44 -6.87 -15.54
N ALA A 406 -18.04 -5.79 -15.02
CA ALA A 406 -17.67 -4.42 -15.38
C ALA A 406 -16.23 -4.09 -14.94
N GLN A 407 -15.84 -4.52 -13.74
CA GLN A 407 -14.50 -4.30 -13.21
C GLN A 407 -13.43 -5.13 -13.92
N VAL A 408 -13.76 -6.35 -14.39
CA VAL A 408 -12.88 -7.12 -15.28
C VAL A 408 -12.64 -6.38 -16.59
N LEU A 409 -13.68 -5.81 -17.21
CA LEU A 409 -13.50 -4.99 -18.42
C LEU A 409 -12.54 -3.83 -18.15
N GLN A 410 -12.82 -3.05 -17.11
CA GLN A 410 -12.02 -1.89 -16.74
C GLN A 410 -10.55 -2.26 -16.49
N ALA A 411 -10.30 -3.35 -15.76
CA ALA A 411 -8.96 -3.86 -15.51
C ALA A 411 -8.27 -4.27 -16.82
N CYS A 412 -8.92 -5.06 -17.67
CA CYS A 412 -8.35 -5.48 -18.97
C CYS A 412 -8.04 -4.30 -19.90
N MET A 413 -8.85 -3.24 -19.87
CA MET A 413 -8.62 -2.02 -20.66
C MET A 413 -7.44 -1.19 -20.13
N SER A 414 -7.10 -1.33 -18.86
CA SER A 414 -6.02 -0.57 -18.19
C SER A 414 -4.65 -1.27 -18.25
N ILE A 415 -4.61 -2.57 -18.60
CA ILE A 415 -3.37 -3.32 -18.73
C ILE A 415 -2.74 -3.07 -20.12
N PRO A 416 -1.42 -2.76 -20.20
CA PRO A 416 -0.71 -2.62 -21.48
C PRO A 416 -0.86 -3.88 -22.35
N LYS A 417 -1.02 -3.70 -23.66
CA LYS A 417 -1.33 -4.79 -24.61
C LYS A 417 -0.31 -5.93 -24.55
N GLU A 418 0.95 -5.60 -24.34
CA GLU A 418 2.07 -6.54 -24.29
C GLU A 418 1.94 -7.48 -23.09
N LYS A 419 1.61 -6.94 -21.91
CA LYS A 419 1.38 -7.72 -20.68
C LYS A 419 0.07 -8.51 -20.72
N LEU A 420 -0.96 -7.92 -21.33
CA LEU A 420 -2.25 -8.58 -21.53
C LEU A 420 -2.11 -9.84 -22.42
N LEU A 421 -1.17 -9.82 -23.37
CA LEU A 421 -0.91 -10.96 -24.27
C LEU A 421 -0.27 -12.13 -23.52
N GLU A 422 0.66 -11.85 -22.59
CA GLU A 422 1.26 -12.86 -21.70
C GLU A 422 0.20 -13.51 -20.79
N GLU A 423 -0.78 -12.74 -20.32
CA GLU A 423 -1.86 -13.25 -19.46
C GLU A 423 -2.95 -14.06 -20.21
N ILE A 424 -3.00 -13.97 -21.55
CA ILE A 424 -4.04 -14.58 -22.41
C ILE A 424 -3.48 -15.69 -23.33
N SER A 425 -2.20 -16.04 -23.21
CA SER A 425 -1.38 -16.83 -24.17
C SER A 425 -1.81 -18.29 -24.49
N ASP A 426 -3.08 -18.66 -24.30
CA ASP A 426 -3.67 -19.89 -24.86
C ASP A 426 -4.55 -19.66 -26.10
N LEU A 427 -4.63 -18.43 -26.65
CA LEU A 427 -5.29 -18.19 -27.93
C LEU A 427 -4.43 -18.73 -29.08
N LYS A 428 -4.47 -20.05 -29.30
CA LYS A 428 -4.03 -20.64 -30.55
C LYS A 428 -4.89 -20.10 -31.70
N ASP A 429 -4.23 -19.35 -32.57
CA ASP A 429 -4.50 -19.33 -34.01
C ASP A 429 -5.95 -19.03 -34.42
N ASP A 430 -6.40 -17.80 -34.14
CA ASP A 430 -7.48 -17.21 -34.92
C ASP A 430 -7.06 -15.77 -35.28
N GLY A 431 -6.85 -15.56 -36.58
CA GLY A 431 -6.03 -14.49 -37.13
C GLY A 431 -6.26 -13.08 -36.57
N GLU A 432 -5.15 -12.40 -36.29
CA GLU A 432 -4.96 -10.94 -36.38
C GLU A 432 -6.03 -10.04 -35.72
N ARG A 433 -6.75 -10.54 -34.70
CA ARG A 433 -7.68 -9.73 -33.92
C ARG A 433 -7.05 -9.34 -32.59
N SER A 434 -7.05 -8.03 -32.30
CA SER A 434 -6.52 -7.50 -31.05
C SER A 434 -7.14 -8.24 -29.83
N PRO A 435 -6.35 -8.60 -28.80
CA PRO A 435 -6.84 -9.32 -27.61
C PRO A 435 -8.05 -8.65 -26.95
N LEU A 436 -8.12 -7.31 -27.00
CA LEU A 436 -9.23 -6.51 -26.50
C LEU A 436 -10.56 -6.83 -27.21
N VAL A 437 -10.55 -7.03 -28.54
CA VAL A 437 -11.78 -7.38 -29.29
C VAL A 437 -12.32 -8.73 -28.83
N HIS A 438 -11.44 -9.69 -28.52
CA HIS A 438 -11.85 -10.98 -27.98
C HIS A 438 -12.42 -10.86 -26.56
N ILE A 439 -11.79 -10.05 -25.69
CA ILE A 439 -12.30 -9.75 -24.34
C ILE A 439 -13.67 -9.09 -24.40
N CYS A 440 -13.84 -8.05 -25.23
CA CYS A 440 -15.14 -7.38 -25.40
C CYS A 440 -16.23 -8.34 -25.86
N LYS A 441 -15.94 -9.24 -26.81
CA LYS A 441 -16.90 -10.28 -27.24
C LYS A 441 -17.28 -11.22 -26.11
N ASN A 442 -16.32 -11.65 -25.29
CA ASN A 442 -16.57 -12.53 -24.16
C ASN A 442 -17.41 -11.84 -23.08
N ILE A 443 -17.16 -10.55 -22.83
CA ILE A 443 -17.94 -9.75 -21.87
C ILE A 443 -19.37 -9.54 -22.36
N ILE A 444 -19.57 -9.17 -23.63
CA ILE A 444 -20.92 -9.04 -24.21
C ILE A 444 -21.67 -10.37 -24.11
N SER A 445 -21.01 -11.49 -24.42
CA SER A 445 -21.58 -12.83 -24.29
C SER A 445 -21.96 -13.16 -22.84
N ALA A 446 -21.10 -12.83 -21.87
CA ALA A 446 -21.35 -13.05 -20.45
C ALA A 446 -22.55 -12.23 -19.93
N PHE A 447 -22.63 -10.93 -20.27
CA PHE A 447 -23.76 -10.08 -19.91
C PHE A 447 -25.07 -10.53 -20.57
N THR A 448 -25.03 -10.94 -21.83
CA THR A 448 -26.22 -11.44 -22.55
C THR A 448 -26.79 -12.67 -21.85
N LYS A 449 -25.92 -13.64 -21.51
CA LYS A 449 -26.34 -14.86 -20.81
C LYS A 449 -26.77 -14.62 -19.36
N LEU A 450 -26.19 -13.63 -18.70
CA LEU A 450 -26.63 -13.20 -17.37
C LEU A 450 -28.06 -12.65 -17.43
N ARG A 451 -28.37 -11.80 -18.42
CA ARG A 451 -29.71 -11.24 -18.65
C ARG A 451 -30.74 -12.31 -19.01
N GLU A 452 -30.37 -13.31 -19.81
CA GLU A 452 -31.24 -14.46 -20.11
C GLU A 452 -31.55 -15.31 -18.87
N THR A 453 -30.68 -15.26 -17.86
CA THR A 453 -30.78 -16.07 -16.66
C THR A 453 -31.60 -15.39 -15.55
N ASP A 454 -31.59 -14.06 -15.53
CA ASP A 454 -32.30 -13.24 -14.56
C ASP A 454 -32.87 -12.00 -15.26
N GLU A 455 -34.17 -12.03 -15.56
CA GLU A 455 -34.87 -10.95 -16.26
C GLU A 455 -34.97 -9.66 -15.43
N SER A 456 -34.76 -9.75 -14.11
CA SER A 456 -34.78 -8.60 -13.18
C SER A 456 -33.49 -7.78 -13.21
N VAL A 457 -32.46 -8.28 -13.91
CA VAL A 457 -31.18 -7.60 -14.10
C VAL A 457 -31.37 -6.43 -15.06
N MET A 458 -31.82 -5.30 -14.54
CA MET A 458 -31.65 -4.01 -15.20
C MET A 458 -30.17 -3.65 -15.16
N ILE A 459 -29.57 -3.35 -16.30
CA ILE A 459 -28.28 -2.67 -16.33
C ILE A 459 -28.53 -1.29 -15.73
N TRP A 460 -28.19 -1.09 -14.46
CA TRP A 460 -28.37 0.19 -13.80
C TRP A 460 -27.61 1.25 -14.61
N SER A 461 -28.33 2.30 -15.02
CA SER A 461 -27.82 3.41 -15.82
C SER A 461 -26.67 4.17 -15.14
N SER A 462 -26.44 3.97 -13.84
CA SER A 462 -25.25 4.47 -13.15
C SER A 462 -23.95 3.80 -13.64
N GLN A 463 -24.01 2.58 -14.18
CA GLN A 463 -22.88 1.94 -14.89
C GLN A 463 -22.77 2.37 -16.35
N ALA A 464 -23.76 3.05 -16.94
CA ALA A 464 -23.69 3.50 -18.33
C ALA A 464 -22.60 4.58 -18.56
N ARG A 465 -22.15 5.28 -17.51
CA ARG A 465 -21.00 6.20 -17.59
C ARG A 465 -19.64 5.49 -17.73
N LEU A 466 -19.54 4.19 -17.45
CA LEU A 466 -18.35 3.38 -17.81
C LEU A 466 -18.32 2.99 -19.30
N TRP A 467 -19.41 3.27 -20.03
CA TRP A 467 -19.59 2.91 -21.44
C TRP A 467 -19.64 4.14 -22.37
N ALA A 468 -19.49 5.35 -21.83
CA ALA A 468 -19.28 6.60 -22.57
C ALA A 468 -17.86 7.11 -22.28
#